data_AF-A0A9D1ACP0-F1
#
_entry.id   AF-A0A9D1ACP0-F1
#
_cell.length_a   1.000
_cell.length_b   1.000
_cell.length_c   1.000
_cell.angle_alpha   90.00
_cell.angle_beta   90.00
_cell.angle_gamma   90.00
#
_symmetry.space_group_name_H-M   'P 1'
#
loop_
_entity.id
_entity.type
_entity.pdbx_description
1 polymer ?
#
loop_
_entity_poly.entity_id
_entity_poly.type
_entity_poly.pdbx_seq_one_letter_code
_entity_poly.pdbx_strand_id
1 'polypeptide(L)' 'MLKDIRAVIFDLDGTLMDSMWMWTDIDIEYLGKYGYHYPMEQLRGVQKEIEGMSFTETAQYFKEHFSLP' A
#
# COMPACT_ATOMS: atom_id res chain seq x y z
N MET A 1 30.73 -1.22 -3.03
CA MET A 1 30.59 0.14 -3.58
C MET A 1 30.24 0.04 -5.05
N LEU A 2 29.24 0.79 -5.50
CA LEU A 2 28.90 0.91 -6.92
C LEU A 2 30.07 1.61 -7.65
N LYS A 3 30.63 0.97 -8.69
CA LYS A 3 31.68 1.53 -9.55
C LYS A 3 31.12 1.72 -10.95
N ASP A 4 31.54 2.76 -11.65
CA ASP A 4 31.16 3.07 -13.04
C ASP A 4 29.63 3.30 -13.27
N ILE A 5 28.88 3.63 -12.22
CA ILE A 5 27.46 4.01 -12.31
C ILE A 5 27.34 5.54 -12.45
N ARG A 6 26.64 6.02 -13.48
CA ARG A 6 26.43 7.46 -13.73
C ARG A 6 25.30 8.09 -12.91
N ALA A 7 24.28 7.31 -12.56
CA ALA A 7 23.13 7.77 -11.78
C ALA A 7 22.44 6.59 -11.10
N VAL A 8 21.78 6.87 -9.97
CA VAL A 8 20.87 5.96 -9.27
C VAL A 8 19.60 6.73 -8.98
N ILE A 9 18.44 6.10 -9.24
CA ILE A 9 17.12 6.65 -8.93
C ILE A 9 16.59 5.87 -7.73
N PHE A 10 16.12 6.60 -6.73
CA PHE A 10 15.51 6.03 -5.53
C PHE A 10 14.04 6.40 -5.52
N ASP A 11 13.23 5.43 -5.15
CA ASP A 11 11.87 5.71 -4.72
C ASP A 11 11.90 6.50 -3.40
N LEU A 12 10.82 7.22 -3.12
CA LEU A 12 10.72 8.02 -1.89
C LEU A 12 10.17 7.16 -0.75
N ASP A 13 8.97 6.62 -0.95
CA ASP A 13 8.21 5.91 0.08
C ASP A 13 8.79 4.52 0.34
N GLY A 14 8.99 4.18 1.61
CA GLY A 14 9.60 2.91 2.02
C GLY A 14 11.08 2.72 1.62
N THR A 15 11.67 3.67 0.87
CA THR A 15 13.07 3.61 0.43
C THR A 15 13.91 4.72 1.07
N LEU A 16 13.56 5.99 0.83
CA LEU A 16 14.22 7.14 1.45
C LEU A 16 13.52 7.57 2.76
N MET A 17 12.24 7.26 2.89
CA MET A 17 11.43 7.56 4.06
C MET A 17 10.76 6.31 4.63
N ASP A 18 10.69 6.22 5.96
CA ASP A 18 9.91 5.20 6.65
C ASP A 18 8.42 5.61 6.69
N SER A 19 7.76 5.48 5.54
CA SER A 19 6.38 5.93 5.31
C SER A 19 5.39 4.80 4.99
N MET A 20 5.83 3.54 4.92
CA MET A 20 4.95 2.42 4.52
C MET A 20 3.77 2.19 5.48
N TRP A 21 3.92 2.54 6.74
CA TRP A 21 2.83 2.47 7.73
C TRP A 21 1.64 3.36 7.36
N MET A 22 1.89 4.49 6.68
CA MET A 22 0.85 5.45 6.32
C MET A 22 -0.15 4.89 5.32
N TRP A 23 0.29 4.02 4.41
CA TRP A 23 -0.61 3.33 3.49
C TRP A 23 -1.60 2.41 4.23
N THR A 24 -1.14 1.72 5.28
CA THR A 24 -2.01 0.87 6.10
C THR A 24 -3.02 1.71 6.90
N ASP A 25 -2.60 2.86 7.44
CA ASP A 25 -3.50 3.76 8.16
C ASP A 25 -4.58 4.36 7.23
N ILE A 26 -4.21 4.70 6.00
CA ILE A 26 -5.16 5.16 4.98
C ILE A 26 -6.21 4.07 4.69
N ASP A 27 -5.79 2.81 4.53
CA ASP A 27 -6.70 1.70 4.32
C ASP A 27 -7.67 1.51 5.49
N ILE A 28 -7.18 1.62 6.73
CA ILE A 28 -8.02 1.54 7.93
C ILE A 28 -9.08 2.64 7.92
N GLU A 29 -8.68 3.88 7.66
CA GLU A 29 -9.61 5.01 7.63
C GLU A 29 -10.63 4.86 6.50
N TYR A 30 -10.17 4.44 5.32
CA TYR A 30 -11.02 4.23 4.15
C TYR A 30 -12.04 3.12 4.37
N LEU A 31 -11.60 1.94 4.79
CA LEU A 31 -12.47 0.80 5.07
C LEU A 31 -13.41 1.08 6.26
N GLY A 32 -12.95 1.84 7.26
CA GLY A 32 -13.75 2.30 8.37
C GLY A 32 -14.98 3.12 7.94
N LYS A 33 -14.90 3.88 6.85
CA LYS A 33 -16.04 4.63 6.28
C LYS A 33 -17.13 3.70 5.74
N TYR A 34 -16.80 2.45 5.44
CA TYR A 34 -17.73 1.41 4.97
C TYR A 34 -18.11 0.39 6.06
N GLY A 35 -17.76 0.66 7.33
CA GLY A 35 -18.10 -0.19 8.47
C GLY A 35 -17.12 -1.34 8.74
N TYR A 36 -15.98 -1.36 8.04
CA TYR A 36 -14.93 -2.35 8.24
C TYR A 36 -13.90 -1.84 9.23
N HIS A 37 -13.85 -2.44 10.43
CA HIS A 37 -12.89 -2.09 11.48
C HIS A 37 -11.85 -3.19 11.64
N TYR A 38 -10.83 -3.14 10.79
CA TYR A 38 -9.70 -4.08 10.84
C TYR A 38 -8.52 -3.51 11.64
N PRO A 39 -7.87 -4.29 12.51
CA PRO A 39 -6.58 -3.92 13.08
C PRO A 39 -5.48 -3.96 11.99
N MET A 40 -4.46 -3.10 12.12
CA MET A 40 -3.34 -2.95 11.16
C MET A 40 -2.76 -4.29 10.71
N GLU A 41 -2.58 -5.22 11.64
CA GLU A 41 -1.96 -6.53 11.44
C GLU A 41 -2.73 -7.39 10.43
N GLN A 42 -4.05 -7.21 10.33
CA GLN A 42 -4.88 -7.91 9.35
C GLN A 42 -4.76 -7.32 7.95
N LEU A 43 -4.50 -6.01 7.84
CA LEU A 43 -4.32 -5.32 6.56
C LEU A 43 -2.90 -5.41 5.99
N ARG A 44 -1.90 -5.82 6.80
CA ARG A 44 -0.55 -6.10 6.28
C ARG A 44 -0.53 -7.17 5.18
N GLY A 45 -1.43 -8.15 5.25
CA GLY A 45 -1.58 -9.16 4.19
C GLY A 45 -2.04 -8.53 2.88
N VAL A 46 -3.05 -7.66 2.96
CA VAL A 46 -3.60 -6.92 1.83
C VAL A 46 -2.54 -6.04 1.18
N GLN A 47 -1.74 -5.32 1.97
CA GLN A 47 -0.63 -4.49 1.47
C GLN A 47 0.37 -5.27 0.62
N LYS A 48 0.67 -6.52 1.01
CA LYS A 48 1.54 -7.40 0.24
C LYS A 48 0.88 -7.92 -1.03
N GLU A 49 -0.43 -8.13 -1.02
CA GLU A 49 -1.19 -8.60 -2.18
C GLU A 49 -1.32 -7.52 -3.26
N ILE A 50 -1.38 -6.25 -2.86
CA ILE A 50 -1.49 -5.11 -3.78
C ILE A 50 -0.12 -4.51 -4.18
N GLU A 51 0.97 -5.01 -3.61
CA GLU A 51 2.32 -4.51 -3.89
C GLU A 51 2.64 -4.63 -5.39
N GLY A 52 2.99 -3.50 -6.03
CA GLY A 52 3.28 -3.44 -7.46
C GLY A 52 2.06 -3.36 -8.38
N MET A 53 0.84 -3.36 -7.85
CA MET A 53 -0.36 -3.05 -8.64
C MET A 53 -0.42 -1.56 -9.00
N SER A 54 -1.03 -1.25 -10.14
CA SER A 54 -1.43 0.11 -10.47
C SER A 54 -2.60 0.56 -9.59
N PHE A 55 -2.81 1.88 -9.50
CA PHE A 55 -3.94 2.46 -8.76
C PHE A 55 -5.30 1.85 -9.13
N THR A 56 -5.53 1.53 -10.40
CA THR A 56 -6.81 0.96 -10.86
C THR A 56 -6.95 -0.50 -10.44
N GLU A 57 -5.87 -1.28 -10.53
CA GLU A 57 -5.85 -2.68 -10.08
C GLU A 57 -6.05 -2.77 -8.56
N THR A 58 -5.38 -1.92 -7.77
CA THR A 58 -5.59 -1.83 -6.32
C THR A 58 -7.03 -1.45 -5.99
N ALA A 59 -7.60 -0.45 -6.67
CA ALA A 59 -8.99 -0.06 -6.45
C ALA A 59 -9.97 -1.20 -6.76
N GLN A 60 -9.73 -1.94 -7.86
CA GLN A 60 -10.55 -3.09 -8.22
C GLN A 60 -10.42 -4.23 -7.22
N TYR A 61 -9.20 -4.54 -6.77
CA TYR A 61 -8.95 -5.49 -5.70
C TYR A 61 -9.76 -5.14 -4.45
N PHE A 62 -9.74 -3.88 -4.01
CA PHE A 62 -10.50 -3.44 -2.83
C PHE A 62 -12.00 -3.62 -2.99
N LYS A 63 -12.54 -3.27 -4.16
CA LYS A 63 -13.97 -3.46 -4.47
C LYS A 63 -14.37 -4.92 -4.38
N GLU A 64 -13.59 -5.82 -4.97
CA GLU A 64 -13.90 -7.25 -5.02
C GLU A 64 -13.68 -7.91 -3.65
N HIS A 65 -12.53 -7.65 -3.01
CA HIS A 65 -12.13 -8.30 -1.76
C HIS A 65 -12.99 -7.87 -0.57
N PHE A 66 -13.36 -6.59 -0.50
CA PHE A 66 -14.19 -6.05 0.59
C PHE A 66 -15.64 -5.79 0.18
N SER A 67 -16.06 -6.21 -1.01
CA SER A 67 -17.44 -6.00 -1.50
C SER A 67 -17.90 -4.53 -1.45
N LEU A 68 -16.99 -3.60 -1.77
CA LEU A 68 -17.27 -2.16 -1.74
C LEU A 68 -18.09 -1.72 -2.97
N PRO A 69 -18.95 -0.68 -2.83
CA PRO A 69 -19.81 -0.19 -3.91
C PRO A 69 -19.05 0.30 -5.16
#